data_AF-A0A431MHM6-F1
#
_entry.id   AF-A0A431MHM6-F1
#
_cell.length_a   1.000
_cell.length_b   1.000
_cell.length_c   1.000
_cell.angle_alpha   90.00
_cell.angle_beta   90.00
_cell.angle_gamma   90.00
#
_symmetry.space_group_name_H-M   'P 1'
#
loop_
_entity.id
_entity.type
_entity.pdbx_description
1 polymer ?
#
loop_
_entity_poly.entity_id
_entity_poly.type
_entity_poly.pdbx_seq_one_letter_code
_entity_poly.pdbx_strand_id
1 'polypeptide(L)'
;MRKLLLSSIVLLIFAIALTVFQMSCKKEATAQQTGSNYTLPPATTTTLGGVIVGSGLTVNSSGLLSTTPNANLVQLNTILYLKSGATSVEIWLANTDGTNQRKVPISLAASQVIVPGYGERLSPDGKVVFFTVSENQAYNLYSCSTDGSNLKKIIGNIITLEGVY
;
A
#
# COMPACT_ATOMS: atom_id res chain seq x y z
N MET A 1 30.88 62.83 -49.79
CA MET A 1 30.81 62.45 -48.35
C MET A 1 29.38 62.41 -47.79
N ARG A 2 28.43 63.26 -48.23
CA ARG A 2 27.04 63.25 -47.72
C ARG A 2 26.30 61.91 -47.84
N LYS A 3 26.46 61.17 -48.95
CA LYS A 3 25.79 59.87 -49.17
C LYS A 3 26.25 58.75 -48.22
N LEU A 4 27.51 58.80 -47.76
CA LEU A 4 28.05 57.85 -46.77
C LEU A 4 27.52 58.14 -45.35
N LEU A 5 27.32 59.42 -45.03
CA LEU A 5 26.68 59.87 -43.78
C LEU A 5 25.21 59.43 -43.68
N LEU A 6 24.46 59.52 -44.80
CA LEU A 6 23.06 59.06 -44.86
C LEU A 6 22.94 57.54 -44.63
N SER A 7 23.85 56.73 -45.16
CA SER A 7 23.85 55.26 -44.95
C SER A 7 24.10 54.88 -43.49
N SER A 8 25.04 55.56 -42.82
CA SER A 8 25.34 55.33 -41.39
C SER A 8 24.15 55.66 -40.48
N ILE A 9 23.43 56.75 -40.78
CA ILE A 9 22.24 57.15 -40.01
C ILE A 9 21.11 56.11 -40.16
N VAL A 10 20.88 55.59 -41.37
CA VAL A 10 19.85 54.56 -41.61
C VAL A 10 20.17 53.26 -40.86
N LEU A 11 21.45 52.84 -40.87
CA LEU A 11 21.88 51.64 -40.15
C LEU A 11 21.74 51.82 -38.62
N LEU A 12 22.04 53.01 -38.11
CA LEU A 12 21.89 53.34 -36.69
C LEU A 12 20.42 53.30 -36.26
N ILE A 13 19.52 53.88 -37.06
CA ILE A 13 18.07 53.86 -36.79
C ILE A 13 17.53 52.42 -36.81
N PHE A 14 17.97 51.60 -37.76
CA PHE A 14 17.57 50.20 -37.83
C PHE A 14 18.07 49.38 -36.61
N ALA A 15 19.31 49.63 -36.16
CA ALA A 15 19.85 49.00 -34.96
C ALA A 15 19.06 49.40 -33.70
N ILE A 16 18.65 50.66 -33.58
CA ILE A 16 17.80 51.15 -32.47
C ILE A 16 16.41 50.52 -32.52
N ALA A 17 15.83 50.36 -33.71
CA ALA A 17 14.52 49.72 -33.84
C ALA A 17 14.55 48.26 -33.37
N LEU A 18 15.63 47.52 -33.70
CA LEU A 18 15.83 46.15 -33.22
C LEU A 18 16.00 46.09 -31.69
N THR A 19 16.75 47.00 -31.08
CA THR A 19 16.93 46.99 -29.61
C THR A 19 15.64 47.32 -28.87
N VAL A 20 14.86 48.29 -29.37
CA VAL A 20 13.54 48.63 -28.80
C VAL A 20 12.56 47.47 -28.95
N PHE A 21 12.57 46.78 -30.09
CA PHE A 21 11.75 45.59 -30.29
C PHE A 21 12.11 44.46 -29.31
N GLN A 22 13.41 44.20 -29.11
CA GLN A 22 13.89 43.21 -28.12
C GLN A 22 13.50 43.57 -26.69
N MET A 23 13.43 44.85 -26.36
CA MET A 23 13.00 45.32 -25.04
C MET A 23 11.48 45.24 -24.86
N SER A 24 10.71 45.49 -25.94
CA SER A 24 9.25 45.39 -25.95
C SER A 24 8.74 43.94 -25.90
N CYS A 25 9.49 42.99 -26.48
CA CYS A 25 9.12 41.57 -26.46
C CYS A 25 9.54 40.85 -25.18
N LYS A 26 10.29 41.49 -24.29
CA LYS A 26 10.53 40.98 -22.94
C LYS A 26 9.31 41.28 -22.07
N LYS A 27 8.33 40.40 -22.13
CA LYS A 27 7.30 40.33 -21.09
C LYS A 27 7.96 39.81 -19.82
N GLU A 28 8.37 40.70 -18.92
CA GLU A 28 8.73 40.30 -17.57
C GLU A 28 7.45 39.81 -16.89
N ALA A 29 7.41 38.52 -16.57
CA ALA A 29 6.41 37.97 -15.66
C ALA A 29 6.80 38.41 -14.25
N THR A 30 6.47 39.63 -13.88
CA THR A 30 6.47 40.03 -12.47
C THR A 30 5.34 39.26 -11.81
N ALA A 31 5.68 38.13 -11.19
CA ALA A 31 4.79 37.51 -10.21
C ALA A 31 4.50 38.59 -9.16
N GLN A 32 3.23 38.93 -9.00
CA GLN A 32 2.81 39.97 -8.07
C GLN A 32 3.09 39.50 -6.63
N GLN A 33 4.26 39.82 -6.11
CA GLN A 33 4.46 39.89 -4.66
C GLN A 33 4.05 41.29 -4.22
N THR A 34 2.76 41.44 -3.94
CA THR A 34 2.26 42.58 -3.18
C THR A 34 1.62 42.05 -1.91
N GLY A 35 2.32 42.28 -0.79
CA GLY A 35 1.91 41.85 0.56
C GLY A 35 2.78 40.71 1.07
N SER A 36 3.54 40.99 2.15
CA SER A 36 4.24 40.06 3.05
C SER A 36 4.46 38.63 2.52
N ASN A 37 5.72 38.23 2.31
CA ASN A 37 6.11 36.83 2.09
C ASN A 37 5.28 35.91 2.98
N TYR A 38 4.26 35.27 2.40
CA TYR A 38 3.40 34.38 3.16
C TYR A 38 4.19 33.12 3.44
N THR A 39 4.64 32.96 4.68
CA THR A 39 5.17 31.70 5.16
C THR A 39 4.00 30.85 5.60
N LEU A 40 3.67 29.81 4.82
CA LEU A 40 2.66 28.82 5.18
C LEU A 40 3.04 28.19 6.52
N PRO A 41 2.24 28.35 7.58
CA PRO A 41 2.55 27.73 8.87
C PRO A 41 2.42 26.21 8.76
N PRO A 42 3.24 25.44 9.49
CA PRO A 42 3.03 24.01 9.66
C PRO A 42 1.62 23.73 10.19
N ALA A 43 0.93 22.75 9.60
CA ALA A 43 -0.35 22.31 10.09
C ALA A 43 -0.19 21.61 11.46
N THR A 44 -1.13 21.82 12.36
CA THR A 44 -1.24 21.06 13.61
C THR A 44 -2.63 20.42 13.71
N THR A 45 -2.91 19.71 14.80
CA THR A 45 -4.26 19.19 15.08
C THR A 45 -5.28 20.29 15.37
N THR A 46 -4.82 21.52 15.67
CA THR A 46 -5.67 22.65 16.07
C THR A 46 -5.45 23.91 15.23
N THR A 47 -4.39 23.95 14.40
CA THR A 47 -4.03 25.07 13.54
C THR A 47 -3.96 24.61 12.10
N LEU A 48 -4.72 25.27 11.22
CA LEU A 48 -4.67 25.02 9.78
C LEU A 48 -3.32 25.49 9.21
N GLY A 49 -2.63 24.60 8.50
CA GLY A 49 -1.53 24.92 7.61
C GLY A 49 -1.98 24.75 6.16
N GLY A 50 -1.15 24.13 5.31
CA GLY A 50 -1.55 23.73 3.95
C GLY A 50 -2.49 22.53 3.88
N VAL A 51 -2.65 21.82 5.01
CA VAL A 51 -3.45 20.60 5.17
C VAL A 51 -4.12 20.58 6.54
N ILE A 52 -5.17 19.77 6.72
CA ILE A 52 -5.80 19.50 8.02
C ILE A 52 -5.34 18.13 8.52
N VAL A 53 -4.86 18.06 9.76
CA VAL A 53 -4.39 16.81 10.36
C VAL A 53 -5.58 16.04 10.92
N GLY A 54 -5.94 14.93 10.26
CA GLY A 54 -7.01 14.03 10.69
C GLY A 54 -6.54 12.93 11.66
N SER A 55 -7.48 12.07 12.07
CA SER A 55 -7.20 10.93 12.94
C SER A 55 -6.15 9.98 12.35
N GLY A 56 -5.22 9.50 13.18
CA GLY A 56 -4.15 8.58 12.77
C GLY A 56 -2.92 9.27 12.15
N LEU A 57 -2.90 10.61 12.09
CA LEU A 57 -1.80 11.39 11.57
C LEU A 57 -1.25 12.34 12.65
N THR A 58 0.04 12.63 12.56
CA THR A 58 0.75 13.60 13.42
C THR A 58 1.61 14.51 12.58
N VAL A 59 1.77 15.76 13.02
CA VAL A 59 2.75 16.70 12.44
C VAL A 59 3.76 17.07 13.52
N ASN A 60 5.05 16.95 13.21
CA ASN A 60 6.11 17.36 14.13
C ASN A 60 6.41 18.87 14.04
N SER A 61 7.30 19.38 14.89
CA SER A 61 7.69 20.81 14.91
C SER A 61 8.34 21.30 13.61
N SER A 62 8.85 20.42 12.75
CA SER A 62 9.39 20.77 11.43
C SER A 62 8.34 20.71 10.31
N GLY A 63 7.07 20.42 10.61
CA GLY A 63 5.99 20.32 9.62
C GLY A 63 5.93 19.00 8.86
N LEU A 64 6.66 17.96 9.28
CA LEU A 64 6.55 16.63 8.69
C LEU A 64 5.25 15.97 9.15
N LEU A 65 4.38 15.66 8.19
CA LEU A 65 3.20 14.81 8.39
C LEU A 65 3.62 13.34 8.35
N SER A 66 3.33 12.61 9.41
CA SER A 66 3.52 11.17 9.51
C SER A 66 2.22 10.50 9.95
N THR A 67 2.14 9.18 9.75
CA THR A 67 1.16 8.39 10.49
C THR A 67 1.60 8.30 11.94
N THR A 68 0.64 8.28 12.86
CA THR A 68 0.88 7.63 14.15
C THR A 68 0.90 6.14 13.84
N PRO A 69 2.01 5.41 14.04
CA PRO A 69 1.94 3.96 14.02
C PRO A 69 0.82 3.59 14.96
N ASN A 70 -0.23 2.94 14.45
CA ASN A 70 -1.24 2.40 15.35
C ASN A 70 -0.48 1.41 16.22
N ALA A 71 -0.31 1.74 17.51
CA ALA A 71 0.45 0.92 18.44
C ALA A 71 -0.12 -0.50 18.57
N ASN A 72 -1.32 -0.74 18.05
CA ASN A 72 -1.97 -2.05 17.98
C ASN A 72 -1.72 -2.82 16.67
N LEU A 73 -1.01 -2.25 15.69
CA LEU A 73 -0.57 -3.00 14.51
C LEU A 73 0.71 -3.76 14.84
N VAL A 74 0.53 -4.97 15.34
CA VAL A 74 1.62 -5.91 15.56
C VAL A 74 1.84 -6.70 14.29
N GLN A 75 3.03 -6.58 13.68
CA GLN A 75 3.44 -7.53 12.66
C GLN A 75 3.56 -8.91 13.33
N LEU A 76 2.67 -9.84 12.97
CA LEU A 76 2.62 -11.18 13.57
C LEU A 76 3.92 -11.99 13.42
N ASN A 77 4.80 -11.57 12.49
CA ASN A 77 6.02 -12.28 12.13
C ASN A 77 5.80 -13.76 11.80
N THR A 78 4.57 -14.16 11.43
CA THR A 78 4.16 -15.55 11.27
C THR A 78 3.66 -15.80 9.85
N ILE A 79 4.10 -16.90 9.24
CA ILE A 79 3.61 -17.41 7.97
C ILE A 79 2.86 -18.72 8.19
N LEU A 80 1.86 -18.96 7.33
CA LEU A 80 1.18 -20.24 7.17
C LEU A 80 1.69 -20.90 5.90
N TYR A 81 2.04 -22.18 5.96
CA TYR A 81 2.43 -22.96 4.79
C TYR A 81 1.95 -24.40 4.88
N LEU A 82 1.94 -25.06 3.73
CA LEU A 82 1.56 -26.46 3.60
C LEU A 82 2.80 -27.32 3.46
N LYS A 83 2.81 -28.45 4.16
CA LYS A 83 3.82 -29.49 3.99
C LYS A 83 3.12 -30.75 3.48
N SER A 84 3.46 -31.14 2.25
CA SER A 84 2.91 -32.34 1.62
C SER A 84 3.76 -33.56 1.98
N GLY A 85 3.13 -34.57 2.58
CA GLY A 85 3.64 -35.93 2.65
C GLY A 85 3.19 -36.76 1.45
N ALA A 86 3.53 -38.05 1.44
CA ALA A 86 3.16 -38.96 0.35
C ALA A 86 1.63 -39.12 0.18
N THR A 87 0.87 -39.00 1.27
CA THR A 87 -0.58 -39.30 1.28
C THR A 87 -1.42 -38.23 2.00
N SER A 88 -0.79 -37.22 2.59
CA SER A 88 -1.50 -36.21 3.39
C SER A 88 -0.84 -34.85 3.29
N VAL A 89 -1.65 -33.80 3.36
CA VAL A 89 -1.17 -32.43 3.54
C VAL A 89 -1.28 -32.04 5.01
N GLU A 90 -0.24 -31.38 5.51
CA GLU A 90 -0.18 -30.84 6.86
C GLU A 90 -0.12 -29.32 6.81
N ILE A 91 -0.74 -28.67 7.80
CA ILE A 91 -0.70 -27.22 7.96
C ILE A 91 0.37 -26.86 9.00
N TRP A 92 1.26 -25.96 8.63
CA TRP A 92 2.39 -25.54 9.44
C TRP A 92 2.44 -24.02 9.57
N LEU A 93 3.03 -23.58 10.68
CA LEU A 93 3.34 -22.19 10.97
C LEU A 93 4.84 -22.04 11.13
N ALA A 94 5.39 -20.91 10.70
CA ALA A 94 6.77 -20.53 10.95
C ALA A 94 6.88 -19.03 11.13
N ASN A 95 8.03 -18.56 11.61
CA ASN A 95 8.38 -17.16 11.52
C ASN A 95 8.67 -16.76 10.06
N THR A 96 8.60 -15.47 9.71
CA THR A 96 8.92 -15.00 8.35
C THR A 96 10.40 -15.21 7.97
N ASP A 97 11.28 -15.43 8.94
CA ASP A 97 12.68 -15.82 8.75
C ASP A 97 12.89 -17.34 8.62
N GLY A 98 11.81 -18.13 8.66
CA GLY A 98 11.82 -19.59 8.58
C GLY A 98 12.12 -20.32 9.89
N THR A 99 12.34 -19.60 10.99
CA THR A 99 12.52 -20.20 12.33
C THR A 99 11.18 -20.59 12.97
N ASN A 100 11.22 -21.28 14.11
CA ASN A 100 10.03 -21.66 14.89
C ASN A 100 8.94 -22.41 14.07
N GLN A 101 9.37 -23.27 13.15
CA GLN A 101 8.49 -24.14 12.39
C GLN A 101 7.74 -25.08 13.35
N ARG A 102 6.41 -25.07 13.29
CA ARG A 102 5.56 -25.97 14.07
C ARG A 102 4.33 -26.39 13.28
N LYS A 103 3.93 -27.65 13.45
CA LYS A 103 2.69 -28.19 12.90
C LYS A 103 1.49 -27.66 13.70
N VAL A 104 0.41 -27.33 13.01
CA VAL A 104 -0.89 -27.11 13.66
C VAL A 104 -1.54 -28.48 13.90
N PRO A 105 -1.81 -28.88 15.16
CA PRO A 105 -2.25 -30.24 15.49
C PRO A 105 -3.75 -30.41 15.21
N ILE A 106 -4.10 -30.55 13.93
CA ILE A 106 -5.48 -30.73 13.48
C ILE A 106 -5.84 -32.22 13.55
N SER A 107 -6.93 -32.55 14.24
CA SER A 107 -7.48 -33.91 14.31
C SER A 107 -8.78 -33.99 13.51
N LEU A 108 -8.75 -34.71 12.38
CA LEU A 108 -9.91 -34.94 11.52
C LEU A 108 -10.43 -36.37 11.67
N ALA A 109 -11.69 -36.60 11.29
CA ALA A 109 -12.22 -37.96 11.17
C ALA A 109 -11.51 -38.73 10.03
N ALA A 110 -11.53 -40.06 10.06
CA ALA A 110 -10.82 -40.88 9.06
C ALA A 110 -11.30 -40.66 7.61
N SER A 111 -12.54 -40.21 7.41
CA SER A 111 -13.13 -39.88 6.10
C SER A 111 -12.80 -38.46 5.61
N GLN A 112 -12.08 -37.67 6.41
CA GLN A 112 -11.84 -36.26 6.19
C GLN A 112 -10.37 -36.00 5.85
N VAL A 113 -10.13 -35.19 4.81
CA VAL A 113 -8.77 -34.87 4.36
C VAL A 113 -8.65 -33.37 4.08
N ILE A 114 -7.54 -32.77 4.51
CA ILE A 114 -7.19 -31.38 4.18
C ILE A 114 -6.87 -31.30 2.68
N VAL A 115 -7.49 -30.34 1.99
CA VAL A 115 -7.31 -30.16 0.54
C VAL A 115 -6.49 -28.88 0.30
N PRO A 116 -5.31 -28.98 -0.35
CA PRO A 116 -4.47 -27.83 -0.66
C PRO A 116 -5.11 -26.91 -1.70
N GLY A 117 -4.88 -25.61 -1.59
CA GLY A 117 -5.16 -24.61 -2.65
C GLY A 117 -6.56 -24.01 -2.63
N TYR A 118 -7.36 -24.29 -1.59
CA TYR A 118 -8.76 -23.87 -1.50
C TYR A 118 -9.08 -23.02 -0.26
N GLY A 119 -8.13 -22.31 0.34
CA GLY A 119 -8.44 -21.26 1.33
C GLY A 119 -7.67 -21.34 2.65
N GLU A 120 -6.44 -21.81 2.63
CA GLU A 120 -5.59 -21.91 3.80
C GLU A 120 -5.07 -20.52 4.17
N ARG A 121 -5.62 -19.96 5.25
CA ARG A 121 -5.29 -18.61 5.69
C ARG A 121 -5.21 -18.52 7.21
N LEU A 122 -4.32 -17.66 7.67
CA LEU A 122 -4.21 -17.27 9.07
C LEU A 122 -5.04 -16.00 9.29
N SER A 123 -5.73 -15.91 10.43
CA SER A 123 -6.41 -14.68 10.83
C SER A 123 -5.43 -13.51 11.01
N PRO A 124 -5.87 -12.24 10.85
CA PRO A 124 -4.99 -11.07 11.01
C PRO A 124 -4.33 -10.93 12.38
N ASP A 125 -4.86 -11.61 13.41
CA ASP A 125 -4.30 -11.65 14.77
C ASP A 125 -3.46 -12.92 15.04
N GLY A 126 -3.32 -13.82 14.08
CA GLY A 126 -2.48 -15.01 14.17
C GLY A 126 -3.05 -16.15 15.02
N LYS A 127 -4.32 -16.06 15.45
CA LYS A 127 -4.91 -17.02 16.41
C LYS A 127 -5.73 -18.12 15.77
N VAL A 128 -6.24 -17.92 14.56
CA VAL A 128 -7.16 -18.85 13.88
C VAL A 128 -6.62 -19.21 12.51
N VAL A 129 -6.68 -20.50 12.18
CA VAL A 129 -6.40 -21.03 10.85
C VAL A 129 -7.72 -21.37 10.19
N PHE A 130 -7.88 -20.97 8.94
CA PHE A 130 -8.96 -21.37 8.04
C PHE A 130 -8.40 -22.31 7.00
N PHE A 131 -9.10 -23.39 6.68
CA PHE A 131 -8.64 -24.40 5.72
C PHE A 131 -9.81 -25.23 5.18
N THR A 132 -9.58 -25.90 4.06
CA THR A 132 -10.61 -26.69 3.38
C THR A 132 -10.43 -28.17 3.68
N VAL A 133 -11.55 -28.83 4.00
CA VAL A 133 -11.63 -30.26 4.27
C VAL A 133 -12.60 -30.90 3.28
N SER A 134 -12.16 -31.96 2.61
CA SER A 134 -13.01 -32.82 1.80
C SER A 134 -13.58 -33.94 2.66
N GLU A 135 -14.87 -34.20 2.48
CA GLU A 135 -15.61 -35.30 3.09
C GLU A 135 -16.68 -35.76 2.09
N ASN A 136 -16.66 -37.04 1.68
CA ASN A 136 -17.66 -37.62 0.77
C ASN A 136 -17.90 -36.80 -0.51
N GLN A 137 -16.83 -36.33 -1.16
CA GLN A 137 -16.86 -35.49 -2.38
C GLN A 137 -17.39 -34.05 -2.19
N ALA A 138 -17.67 -33.64 -0.96
CA ALA A 138 -18.01 -32.26 -0.62
C ALA A 138 -16.83 -31.56 0.06
N TYR A 139 -16.56 -30.33 -0.36
CA TYR A 139 -15.51 -29.49 0.22
C TYR A 139 -16.16 -28.50 1.17
N ASN A 140 -15.59 -28.37 2.36
CA ASN A 140 -16.15 -27.56 3.43
C ASN A 140 -15.04 -26.66 4.00
N LEU A 141 -15.37 -25.43 4.36
CA LEU A 141 -14.47 -24.54 5.08
C LEU A 141 -14.51 -24.83 6.57
N TYR A 142 -13.35 -25.13 7.14
CA TYR A 142 -13.15 -25.33 8.57
C TYR A 142 -12.28 -24.21 9.16
N SER A 143 -12.38 -24.05 10.47
CA SER A 143 -11.41 -23.30 11.26
C SER A 143 -11.01 -24.05 12.51
N CYS A 144 -9.80 -23.79 12.98
CA CYS A 144 -9.37 -24.09 14.34
C CYS A 144 -8.45 -22.98 14.87
N SER A 145 -8.22 -22.96 16.17
CA SER A 145 -7.16 -22.16 16.77
C SER A 145 -5.78 -22.64 16.28
N THR A 146 -4.75 -21.78 16.33
CA THR A 146 -3.37 -22.15 15.90
C THR A 146 -2.70 -23.21 16.78
N ASP A 147 -3.30 -23.55 17.92
CA ASP A 147 -2.94 -24.68 18.78
C ASP A 147 -3.75 -25.95 18.46
N GLY A 148 -4.59 -25.93 17.42
CA GLY A 148 -5.44 -27.05 16.97
C GLY A 148 -6.78 -27.17 17.70
N SER A 149 -7.01 -26.39 18.76
CA SER A 149 -8.27 -26.42 19.50
C SER A 149 -9.42 -25.75 18.73
N ASN A 150 -10.66 -25.90 19.22
CA ASN A 150 -11.85 -25.26 18.65
C ASN A 150 -12.08 -25.56 17.15
N LEU A 151 -11.70 -26.77 16.71
CA LEU A 151 -11.96 -27.23 15.35
C LEU A 151 -13.48 -27.24 15.07
N LYS A 152 -13.89 -26.55 14.01
CA LYS A 152 -15.28 -26.50 13.58
C LYS A 152 -15.42 -26.25 12.08
N LYS A 153 -16.47 -26.81 11.49
CA LYS A 153 -16.96 -26.44 10.16
C LYS A 153 -17.61 -25.05 10.25
N ILE A 154 -17.20 -24.12 9.40
CA ILE A 154 -17.80 -22.77 9.32
C ILE A 154 -18.78 -22.70 8.15
N ILE A 155 -18.38 -23.20 6.99
CA ILE A 155 -19.19 -23.15 5.76
C ILE A 155 -19.17 -24.53 5.12
N GLY A 156 -20.35 -25.10 4.87
CA GLY A 156 -20.48 -26.38 4.18
C GLY A 156 -20.53 -26.23 2.66
N ASN A 157 -20.15 -27.28 1.93
CA ASN A 157 -20.31 -27.40 0.48
C ASN A 157 -19.82 -26.17 -0.31
N ILE A 158 -18.64 -25.64 0.04
CA ILE A 158 -18.02 -24.53 -0.71
C ILE A 158 -17.64 -24.94 -2.13
N ILE A 159 -17.51 -26.24 -2.39
CA ILE A 159 -17.42 -26.86 -3.70
C ILE A 159 -18.18 -28.19 -3.63
N THR A 160 -19.06 -28.42 -4.59
CA THR A 160 -19.69 -29.73 -4.85
C THR A 160 -19.21 -30.19 -6.22
N LEU A 161 -18.50 -31.31 -6.28
CA LEU A 161 -18.18 -31.94 -7.56
C LEU A 161 -19.38 -32.80 -7.97
N GLU A 162 -20.36 -32.21 -8.63
CA GLU A 162 -21.41 -33.00 -9.26
C GLU A 162 -20.91 -33.56 -10.61
N GLY A 163 -20.84 -34.89 -10.70
CA GLY A 163 -20.96 -35.63 -11.97
C GLY A 163 -19.87 -35.44 -13.03
N VAL A 164 -18.67 -36.00 -12.82
CA VAL A 164 -17.83 -36.44 -13.95
C VAL A 164 -17.52 -37.92 -13.77
N TYR A 165 -18.41 -38.74 -14.32
CA TYR A 165 -18.11 -40.12 -14.73
C TYR A 165 -17.79 -40.12 -16.22
#